data_AF-A0A443SFA6-F1
#
_entry.id   AF-A0A443SFA6-F1
#
_cell.length_a   1.000
_cell.length_b   1.000
_cell.length_c   1.000
_cell.angle_alpha   90.00
_cell.angle_beta   90.00
_cell.angle_gamma   90.00
#
_symmetry.space_group_name_H-M   'P 1'
#
loop_
_entity.id
_entity.type
_entity.pdbx_description
1 polymer ?
#
loop_
_entity_poly.entity_id
_entity_poly.type
_entity_poly.pdbx_seq_one_letter_code
_entity_poly.pdbx_strand_id
1 'polypeptide(L)'
;MDIEALEAEAKKTAAKHVANLLQRPDQLEKVENYKRRAMRKKASVEGMLKTAMQTQLDGVKTGLIHLKTCLQEIQETRKIVREIEETFPVVPNLVDKLKEVREESLKHSQYAAAMENLKHIFTVPESVQKTRQYIGDGKLLLAHQSLTELENSRDDLLYEMHRLPSTSAADKNMLKHYFSEVEKISDELGKQLWLIIRLALNSVRKEPSVIVTALRIIEREEKSDANALKRYDSTGFMCPGRPKCWRKRVFEILEEAVSERIAGNQIDER
;
A
#
# COMPACT_ATOMS: atom_id res chain seq x y z
N MET A 1 -15.86 35.51 49.56
CA MET A 1 -14.64 36.33 49.78
C MET A 1 -15.10 37.77 49.68
N ASP A 2 -15.08 38.48 50.79
CA ASP A 2 -15.69 39.81 50.85
C ASP A 2 -14.76 40.83 50.16
N ILE A 3 -15.23 41.38 49.03
CA ILE A 3 -14.43 42.26 48.16
C ILE A 3 -14.03 43.53 48.93
N GLU A 4 -14.92 44.00 49.81
CA GLU A 4 -14.70 45.19 50.62
C GLU A 4 -13.57 44.99 51.63
N ALA A 5 -13.47 43.79 52.24
CA ALA A 5 -12.40 43.46 53.18
C ALA A 5 -11.04 43.36 52.49
N LEU A 6 -11.00 42.78 51.28
CA LEU A 6 -9.77 42.71 50.47
C LEU A 6 -9.31 44.09 49.98
N GLU A 7 -10.26 44.97 49.63
CA GLU A 7 -9.95 46.34 49.24
C GLU A 7 -9.37 47.15 50.41
N ALA A 8 -9.94 47.00 51.60
CA ALA A 8 -9.45 47.66 52.81
C ALA A 8 -8.02 47.24 53.17
N GLU A 9 -7.71 45.94 53.11
CA GLU A 9 -6.36 45.43 53.39
C GLU A 9 -5.35 45.82 52.30
N ALA A 10 -5.78 45.84 51.03
CA ALA A 10 -4.95 46.32 49.92
C ALA A 10 -4.62 47.81 50.08
N LYS A 11 -5.59 48.66 50.47
CA LYS A 11 -5.37 50.08 50.77
C LYS A 11 -4.40 50.27 51.93
N LYS A 12 -4.55 49.51 53.02
CA LYS A 12 -3.67 49.56 54.19
C LYS A 12 -2.24 49.15 53.84
N THR A 13 -2.06 48.11 53.02
CA THR A 13 -0.76 47.65 52.55
C THR A 13 -0.12 48.65 51.58
N ALA A 14 -0.90 49.23 50.68
CA ALA A 14 -0.44 50.28 49.77
C ALA A 14 0.02 51.52 50.55
N ALA A 15 -0.73 51.95 51.58
CA ALA A 15 -0.36 53.07 52.44
C ALA A 15 1.00 52.83 53.15
N LYS A 16 1.20 51.63 53.71
CA LYS A 16 2.50 51.24 54.30
C LYS A 16 3.63 51.25 53.27
N HIS A 17 3.36 50.78 52.05
CA HIS A 17 4.36 50.76 50.97
C HIS A 17 4.75 52.17 50.50
N VAL A 18 3.78 53.08 50.38
CA VAL A 18 4.03 54.49 50.02
C VAL A 18 4.79 55.20 51.14
N ALA A 19 4.43 54.98 52.40
CA ALA A 19 5.15 55.54 53.55
C ALA A 19 6.62 55.10 53.59
N ASN A 20 6.90 53.83 53.23
CA ASN A 20 8.28 53.32 53.14
C ASN A 20 9.08 53.87 51.95
N LEU A 21 8.41 54.36 50.89
CA LEU A 21 9.04 54.91 49.69
C LEU A 21 9.44 56.39 49.83
N LEU A 22 8.81 57.13 50.75
CA LEU A 22 8.95 58.58 50.92
C LEU A 22 9.41 58.92 52.35
N GLN A 23 10.57 58.42 52.75
CA GLN A 23 11.12 58.61 54.10
C GLN A 23 11.87 59.93 54.27
N ARG A 24 12.33 60.56 53.18
CA ARG A 24 13.09 61.83 53.22
C ARG A 24 12.49 62.89 52.27
N PRO A 25 12.60 64.21 52.59
CA PRO A 25 11.95 65.27 51.81
C PRO A 25 12.43 65.40 50.35
N ASP A 26 13.69 65.07 50.08
CA ASP A 26 14.30 65.04 48.74
C ASP A 26 13.70 63.97 47.81
N GLN A 27 13.01 62.97 48.37
CA GLN A 27 12.36 61.91 47.59
C GLN A 27 11.01 62.35 46.99
N LEU A 28 10.46 63.50 47.42
CA LEU A 28 9.22 64.06 46.89
C LEU A 28 9.35 64.48 45.41
N GLU A 29 10.55 64.87 44.97
CA GLU A 29 10.82 65.19 43.55
C GLU A 29 10.63 63.96 42.63
N LYS A 30 10.77 62.74 43.17
CA LYS A 30 10.65 61.48 42.41
C LYS A 30 9.22 60.93 42.37
N VAL A 31 8.26 61.57 43.05
CA VAL A 31 6.85 61.11 43.12
C VAL A 31 6.21 60.99 41.75
N GLU A 32 6.47 61.94 40.84
CA GLU A 32 5.92 61.91 39.49
C GLU A 32 6.43 60.69 38.70
N ASN A 33 7.69 60.30 38.90
CA ASN A 33 8.27 59.10 38.30
C ASN A 33 7.65 57.81 38.88
N TYR A 34 7.42 57.75 40.20
CA TYR A 34 6.74 56.63 40.85
C TYR A 34 5.27 56.52 40.41
N LYS A 35 4.57 57.64 40.28
CA LYS A 35 3.19 57.69 39.77
C LYS A 35 3.12 57.16 38.34
N ARG A 36 4.02 57.60 37.44
CA ARG A 36 4.11 57.08 36.07
C ARG A 36 4.41 55.57 36.03
N ARG A 37 5.27 55.07 36.93
CA ARG A 37 5.56 53.63 37.04
C ARG A 37 4.34 52.83 37.53
N ALA A 38 3.64 53.33 38.55
CA ALA A 38 2.43 52.72 39.08
C ALA A 38 1.31 52.70 38.04
N MET A 39 1.11 53.81 37.31
CA MET A 39 0.13 53.89 36.22
C MET A 39 0.44 52.90 35.09
N ARG A 40 1.71 52.76 34.69
CA ARG A 40 2.12 51.75 33.70
C ARG A 40 1.87 50.33 34.18
N LYS A 41 2.20 50.01 35.43
CA LYS A 41 1.94 48.70 36.02
C LYS A 41 0.45 48.40 36.13
N LYS A 42 -0.36 49.39 36.52
CA LYS A 42 -1.82 49.29 36.56
C LYS A 42 -2.38 48.99 35.16
N ALA A 43 -2.02 49.78 34.16
CA ALA A 43 -2.50 49.57 32.78
C ALA A 43 -2.09 48.19 32.23
N SER A 44 -0.88 47.71 32.55
CA SER A 44 -0.44 46.37 32.16
C SER A 44 -1.25 45.26 32.83
N VAL A 45 -1.50 45.37 34.14
CA VAL A 45 -2.32 44.39 34.88
C VAL A 45 -3.78 44.41 34.42
N GLU A 46 -4.35 45.59 34.20
CA GLU A 46 -5.71 45.74 33.66
C GLU A 46 -5.82 45.13 32.25
N GLY A 47 -4.82 45.35 31.39
CA GLY A 47 -4.74 44.70 30.08
C GLY A 47 -4.70 43.18 30.18
N MET A 48 -3.82 42.65 31.03
CA MET A 48 -3.70 41.20 31.25
C MET A 48 -5.00 40.59 31.82
N LEU A 49 -5.63 41.24 32.80
CA LEU A 49 -6.89 40.79 33.38
C LEU A 49 -8.03 40.81 32.36
N LYS A 50 -8.10 41.85 31.51
CA LYS A 50 -9.10 41.93 30.45
C LYS A 50 -8.91 40.81 29.43
N THR A 51 -7.68 40.55 29.00
CA THR A 51 -7.37 39.44 28.09
C THR A 51 -7.69 38.10 28.73
N ALA A 52 -7.26 37.86 29.98
CA ALA A 52 -7.53 36.61 30.67
C ALA A 52 -9.04 36.37 30.87
N MET A 53 -9.80 37.39 31.27
CA MET A 53 -11.25 37.31 31.44
C MET A 53 -11.94 37.04 30.10
N GLN A 54 -11.51 37.71 29.02
CA GLN A 54 -12.02 37.47 27.68
C GLN A 54 -11.77 36.02 27.24
N THR A 55 -10.55 35.51 27.40
CA THR A 55 -10.20 34.12 27.06
C THR A 55 -11.02 33.11 27.87
N GLN A 56 -11.24 33.35 29.17
CA GLN A 56 -12.07 32.47 29.99
C GLN A 56 -13.53 32.51 29.54
N LEU A 57 -14.07 33.69 29.26
CA LEU A 57 -15.45 33.85 28.81
C LEU A 57 -15.67 33.20 27.43
N ASP A 58 -14.72 33.36 26.51
CA ASP A 58 -14.74 32.71 25.19
C ASP A 58 -14.62 31.19 25.32
N GLY A 59 -13.78 30.70 26.25
CA GLY A 59 -13.67 29.28 26.59
C GLY A 59 -14.98 28.70 27.13
N VAL A 60 -15.67 29.42 28.03
CA VAL A 60 -16.99 29.00 28.54
C VAL A 60 -18.04 29.01 27.44
N LYS A 61 -18.06 30.06 26.60
CA LYS A 61 -19.00 30.18 25.48
C LYS A 61 -18.83 29.05 24.48
N THR A 62 -17.59 28.78 24.06
CA THR A 62 -17.28 27.66 23.15
C THR A 62 -17.63 26.31 23.78
N GLY A 63 -17.31 26.10 25.06
CA GLY A 63 -17.72 24.92 25.81
C GLY A 63 -19.23 24.69 25.83
N LEU A 64 -20.03 25.74 26.07
CA LEU A 64 -21.49 25.65 26.03
C LEU A 64 -22.04 25.33 24.64
N ILE A 65 -21.44 25.91 23.59
CA ILE A 65 -21.82 25.60 22.21
C ILE A 65 -21.52 24.12 21.91
N HIS A 66 -20.32 23.63 22.25
CA HIS A 66 -19.95 22.23 22.07
C HIS A 66 -20.88 21.28 22.83
N LEU A 67 -21.22 21.58 24.09
CA LEU A 67 -22.16 20.77 24.86
C LEU A 67 -23.54 20.71 24.20
N LYS A 68 -24.03 21.83 23.67
CA LYS A 68 -25.30 21.88 22.94
C LYS A 68 -25.23 21.04 21.66
N THR A 69 -24.15 21.14 20.89
CA THR A 69 -23.94 20.36 19.66
C THR A 69 -23.85 18.88 19.97
N CYS A 70 -23.04 18.45 20.95
CA CYS A 70 -22.94 17.05 21.34
C CYS A 70 -24.29 16.48 21.80
N LEU A 71 -25.11 17.27 22.49
CA LEU A 71 -26.45 16.84 22.87
C LEU A 71 -27.35 16.58 21.66
N GLN A 72 -27.27 17.44 20.63
CA GLN A 72 -27.99 17.25 19.36
C GLN A 72 -27.49 16.00 18.62
N GLU A 73 -26.17 15.83 18.51
CA GLU A 73 -25.54 14.67 17.85
C GLU A 73 -25.91 13.35 18.54
N ILE A 74 -25.98 13.32 19.88
CA ILE A 74 -26.42 12.14 20.64
C ILE A 74 -27.89 11.82 20.35
N GLN A 75 -28.74 12.84 20.23
CA GLN A 75 -30.16 12.64 19.90
C GLN A 75 -30.32 12.08 18.48
N GLU A 76 -29.56 12.59 17.53
CA GLU A 76 -29.54 12.10 16.14
C GLU A 76 -29.01 10.66 16.08
N THR A 77 -27.89 10.37 16.75
CA THR A 77 -27.33 9.03 16.83
C THR A 77 -28.34 8.04 17.42
N ARG A 78 -29.03 8.43 18.50
CA ARG A 78 -30.10 7.60 19.09
C ARG A 78 -31.28 7.36 18.14
N LYS A 79 -31.59 8.32 17.27
CA LYS A 79 -32.63 8.15 16.26
C LYS A 79 -32.18 7.14 15.20
N ILE A 80 -30.97 7.28 14.67
CA ILE A 80 -30.38 6.36 13.69
C ILE A 80 -30.31 4.94 14.26
N VAL A 81 -29.89 4.77 15.52
CA VAL A 81 -29.85 3.45 16.17
C VAL A 81 -31.24 2.80 16.24
N ARG A 82 -32.29 3.57 16.54
CA ARG A 82 -33.67 3.04 16.52
C ARG A 82 -34.13 2.65 15.12
N GLU A 83 -33.84 3.48 14.11
CA GLU A 83 -34.15 3.17 12.71
C GLU A 83 -33.46 1.87 12.26
N ILE A 84 -32.22 1.64 12.71
CA ILE A 84 -31.48 0.39 12.50
C ILE A 84 -32.18 -0.78 13.21
N GLU A 85 -32.51 -0.66 14.50
CA GLU A 85 -33.19 -1.70 15.26
C GLU A 85 -34.56 -2.09 14.68
N GLU A 86 -35.28 -1.15 14.09
CA GLU A 86 -36.57 -1.39 13.41
C GLU A 86 -36.40 -2.06 12.04
N THR A 87 -35.32 -1.75 11.31
CA THR A 87 -35.11 -2.25 9.94
C THR A 87 -34.42 -3.62 9.91
N PHE A 88 -33.53 -3.91 10.86
CA PHE A 88 -32.75 -5.14 10.91
C PHE A 88 -33.56 -6.45 10.98
N PRO A 89 -34.71 -6.53 11.69
CA PRO A 89 -35.54 -7.74 11.73
C PRO A 89 -36.05 -8.21 10.36
N VAL A 90 -36.08 -7.33 9.36
CA VAL A 90 -36.52 -7.66 7.99
C VAL A 90 -35.41 -8.35 7.18
N VAL A 91 -34.14 -8.14 7.56
CA VAL A 91 -32.96 -8.62 6.81
C VAL A 91 -32.89 -10.15 6.73
N PRO A 92 -33.09 -10.94 7.81
CA PRO A 92 -33.05 -12.40 7.73
C PRO A 92 -34.09 -12.97 6.75
N ASN A 93 -35.32 -12.44 6.77
CA ASN A 93 -36.39 -12.85 5.85
C ASN A 93 -36.03 -12.52 4.38
N LEU A 94 -35.37 -11.38 4.15
CA LEU A 94 -34.88 -11.02 2.82
C LEU A 94 -33.74 -11.95 2.36
N VAL A 95 -32.82 -12.33 3.25
CA VAL A 95 -31.74 -13.28 2.96
C VAL A 95 -32.30 -14.64 2.56
N ASP A 96 -33.34 -15.13 3.26
CA ASP A 96 -34.00 -16.39 2.92
C ASP A 96 -34.67 -16.33 1.54
N LYS A 97 -35.40 -15.24 1.24
CA LYS A 97 -36.02 -15.03 -0.08
C LYS A 97 -35.00 -14.90 -1.21
N LEU A 98 -33.86 -14.28 -0.95
CA LEU A 98 -32.79 -14.08 -1.94
C LEU A 98 -31.83 -15.27 -2.06
N LYS A 99 -32.03 -16.34 -1.27
CA LYS A 99 -31.17 -17.52 -1.30
C LYS A 99 -31.12 -18.15 -2.70
N GLU A 100 -32.27 -18.34 -3.34
CA GLU A 100 -32.34 -18.90 -4.69
C GLU A 100 -31.63 -18.01 -5.72
N VAL A 101 -31.82 -16.68 -5.65
CA VAL A 101 -31.13 -15.71 -6.51
C VAL A 101 -29.62 -15.74 -6.28
N ARG A 102 -29.18 -15.89 -5.03
CA ARG A 102 -27.76 -16.02 -4.69
C ARG A 102 -27.16 -17.30 -5.23
N GLU A 103 -27.87 -18.42 -5.12
CA GLU A 103 -27.44 -19.70 -5.68
C GLU A 103 -27.34 -19.62 -7.21
N GLU A 104 -28.33 -19.01 -7.88
CA GLU A 104 -28.31 -18.83 -9.33
C GLU A 104 -27.23 -17.84 -9.77
N SER A 105 -27.00 -16.76 -9.01
CA SER A 105 -25.92 -15.82 -9.25
C SER A 105 -24.54 -16.49 -9.09
N LEU A 106 -24.39 -17.40 -8.11
CA LEU A 106 -23.17 -18.16 -7.94
C LEU A 106 -22.93 -19.10 -9.13
N LYS A 107 -23.95 -19.82 -9.59
CA LYS A 107 -23.87 -20.66 -10.79
C LYS A 107 -23.55 -19.84 -12.03
N HIS A 108 -24.22 -18.70 -12.21
CA HIS A 108 -23.96 -17.80 -13.33
C HIS A 108 -22.52 -17.29 -13.31
N SER A 109 -22.00 -16.88 -12.16
CA SER A 109 -20.60 -16.47 -12.00
C SER A 109 -19.63 -17.60 -12.31
N GLN A 110 -19.95 -18.85 -11.90
CA GLN A 110 -19.15 -20.03 -12.25
C GLN A 110 -19.17 -20.31 -13.76
N TYR A 111 -20.33 -20.25 -14.41
CA TYR A 111 -20.44 -20.44 -15.85
C TYR A 111 -19.76 -19.33 -16.64
N ALA A 112 -19.87 -18.07 -16.22
CA ALA A 112 -19.18 -16.96 -16.84
C ALA A 112 -17.66 -17.14 -16.77
N ALA A 113 -17.13 -17.51 -15.60
CA ALA A 113 -15.71 -17.82 -15.44
C ALA A 113 -15.30 -19.03 -16.30
N ALA A 114 -16.13 -20.07 -16.38
CA ALA A 114 -15.88 -21.22 -17.25
C ALA A 114 -15.88 -20.84 -18.74
N MET A 115 -16.78 -19.98 -19.20
CA MET A 115 -16.83 -19.50 -20.59
C MET A 115 -15.61 -18.64 -20.95
N GLU A 116 -15.17 -17.78 -20.05
CA GLU A 116 -13.94 -16.99 -20.23
C GLU A 116 -12.72 -17.91 -20.33
N ASN A 117 -12.60 -18.85 -19.40
CA ASN A 117 -11.54 -19.85 -19.38
C ASN A 117 -11.54 -20.76 -20.62
N LEU A 118 -12.70 -21.14 -21.15
CA LEU A 118 -12.84 -21.93 -22.38
C LEU A 118 -12.20 -21.24 -23.59
N LYS A 119 -12.34 -19.92 -23.71
CA LYS A 119 -11.71 -19.15 -24.79
C LYS A 119 -10.19 -19.25 -24.74
N HIS A 120 -9.62 -19.22 -23.53
CA HIS A 120 -8.19 -19.39 -23.34
C HIS A 120 -7.74 -20.82 -23.66
N ILE A 121 -8.50 -21.83 -23.26
CA ILE A 121 -8.21 -23.23 -23.59
C ILE A 121 -8.17 -23.44 -25.12
N PHE A 122 -9.17 -23.00 -25.89
CA PHE A 122 -9.13 -23.24 -27.34
C PHE A 122 -7.98 -22.53 -28.08
N THR A 123 -7.48 -21.42 -27.54
CA THR A 123 -6.42 -20.62 -28.18
C THR A 123 -5.01 -21.03 -27.77
N VAL A 124 -4.85 -21.88 -26.76
CA VAL A 124 -3.53 -22.33 -26.26
C VAL A 124 -2.68 -23.01 -27.34
N PRO A 125 -3.17 -24.02 -28.11
CA PRO A 125 -2.32 -24.70 -29.11
C PRO A 125 -1.81 -23.77 -30.21
N GLU A 126 -2.66 -22.85 -30.68
CA GLU A 126 -2.29 -21.85 -31.69
C GLU A 126 -1.27 -20.86 -31.12
N SER A 127 -1.50 -20.39 -29.88
CA SER A 127 -0.61 -19.46 -29.19
C SER A 127 0.75 -20.08 -28.86
N VAL A 128 0.78 -21.37 -28.50
CA VAL A 128 1.99 -22.19 -28.32
C VAL A 128 2.79 -22.23 -29.63
N GLN A 129 2.15 -22.55 -30.75
CA GLN A 129 2.80 -22.59 -32.05
C GLN A 129 3.35 -21.21 -32.47
N LYS A 130 2.57 -20.15 -32.26
CA LYS A 130 2.97 -18.77 -32.54
C LYS A 130 4.15 -18.33 -31.67
N THR A 131 4.16 -18.70 -30.40
CA THR A 131 5.26 -18.40 -29.48
C THR A 131 6.54 -19.10 -29.92
N ARG A 132 6.45 -20.37 -30.34
CA ARG A 132 7.57 -21.13 -30.91
C ARG A 132 8.14 -20.46 -32.17
N GLN A 133 7.28 -19.93 -33.05
CA GLN A 133 7.72 -19.14 -34.20
C GLN A 133 8.45 -17.85 -33.78
N TYR A 134 7.94 -17.10 -32.79
CA TYR A 134 8.62 -15.91 -32.29
C TYR A 134 9.98 -16.20 -31.66
N ILE A 135 10.14 -17.35 -31.00
CA ILE A 135 11.44 -17.82 -30.50
C ILE A 135 12.39 -18.09 -31.66
N GLY A 136 11.92 -18.79 -32.71
CA GLY A 136 12.71 -19.06 -33.92
C GLY A 136 13.13 -17.80 -34.69
N ASP A 137 12.24 -16.80 -34.75
CA ASP A 137 12.49 -15.50 -35.40
C ASP A 137 13.39 -14.56 -34.57
N GLY A 138 13.77 -14.94 -33.34
CA GLY A 138 14.55 -14.09 -32.43
C GLY A 138 13.76 -12.93 -31.81
N LYS A 139 12.42 -12.89 -31.94
CA LYS A 139 11.53 -11.87 -31.38
C LYS A 139 11.19 -12.18 -29.91
N LEU A 140 12.21 -12.20 -29.05
CA LEU A 140 12.12 -12.73 -27.68
C LEU A 140 11.13 -11.98 -26.78
N LEU A 141 10.91 -10.67 -26.98
CA LEU A 141 9.92 -9.92 -26.19
C LEU A 141 8.49 -10.36 -26.48
N LEU A 142 8.17 -10.58 -27.75
CA LEU A 142 6.84 -11.04 -28.16
C LEU A 142 6.64 -12.49 -27.70
N ALA A 143 7.67 -13.32 -27.83
CA ALA A 143 7.65 -14.68 -27.30
C ALA A 143 7.41 -14.70 -25.78
N HIS A 144 8.12 -13.85 -25.02
CA HIS A 144 7.94 -13.73 -23.57
C HIS A 144 6.54 -13.25 -23.19
N GLN A 145 6.00 -12.27 -23.92
CA GLN A 145 4.64 -11.78 -23.69
C GLN A 145 3.61 -12.90 -23.90
N SER A 146 3.66 -13.59 -25.05
CA SER A 146 2.73 -14.68 -25.33
C SER A 146 2.89 -15.85 -24.35
N LEU A 147 4.11 -16.17 -23.93
CA LEU A 147 4.35 -17.17 -22.88
C LEU A 147 3.74 -16.74 -21.54
N THR A 148 3.88 -15.46 -21.17
CA THR A 148 3.30 -14.92 -19.92
C THR A 148 1.77 -15.05 -19.92
N GLU A 149 1.12 -14.76 -21.05
CA GLU A 149 -0.34 -14.91 -21.21
C GLU A 149 -0.77 -16.38 -21.06
N LEU A 150 0.00 -17.31 -21.64
CA LEU A 150 -0.23 -18.75 -21.49
C LEU A 150 -0.03 -19.23 -20.05
N GLU A 151 1.05 -18.80 -19.37
CA GLU A 151 1.30 -19.14 -17.97
C GLU A 151 0.22 -18.58 -17.05
N ASN A 152 -0.22 -17.33 -17.26
CA ASN A 152 -1.30 -16.73 -16.48
C ASN A 152 -2.61 -17.52 -16.64
N SER A 153 -3.00 -17.88 -17.87
CA SER A 153 -4.22 -18.67 -18.09
C SER A 153 -4.17 -20.04 -17.41
N ARG A 154 -3.02 -20.70 -17.42
CA ARG A 154 -2.79 -21.97 -16.69
C ARG A 154 -2.93 -21.76 -15.18
N ASP A 155 -2.29 -20.72 -14.66
CA ASP A 155 -2.21 -20.46 -13.23
C ASP A 155 -3.56 -20.03 -12.66
N ASP A 156 -4.35 -19.24 -13.41
CA ASP A 156 -5.72 -18.87 -13.06
C ASP A 156 -6.65 -20.09 -13.02
N LEU A 157 -6.55 -20.99 -14.02
CA LEU A 157 -7.27 -22.25 -14.03
C LEU A 157 -6.93 -23.15 -12.84
N LEU A 158 -5.63 -23.28 -12.53
CA LEU A 158 -5.17 -24.06 -11.38
C LEU A 158 -5.61 -23.44 -10.05
N TYR A 159 -5.63 -22.11 -9.96
CA TYR A 159 -6.07 -21.39 -8.78
C TYR A 159 -7.57 -21.56 -8.54
N GLU A 160 -8.42 -21.43 -9.57
CA GLU A 160 -9.85 -21.70 -9.46
C GLU A 160 -10.13 -23.14 -9.05
N MET A 161 -9.36 -24.10 -9.58
CA MET A 161 -9.41 -25.49 -9.14
C MET A 161 -9.01 -25.70 -7.68
N HIS A 162 -8.02 -24.96 -7.18
CA HIS A 162 -7.61 -25.00 -5.78
C HIS A 162 -8.69 -24.44 -4.84
N ARG A 163 -9.46 -23.44 -5.29
CA ARG A 163 -10.56 -22.86 -4.49
C ARG A 163 -11.75 -23.81 -4.33
N LEU A 164 -11.91 -24.76 -5.23
CA LEU A 164 -13.01 -25.74 -5.19
C LEU A 164 -12.64 -26.91 -4.24
N PRO A 165 -13.47 -27.20 -3.21
CA PRO A 165 -13.16 -28.20 -2.18
C PRO A 165 -13.16 -29.66 -2.66
N SER A 166 -13.54 -29.91 -3.92
CA SER A 166 -13.78 -31.25 -4.47
C SER A 166 -13.18 -31.41 -5.89
N THR A 167 -11.92 -31.04 -6.09
CA THR A 167 -11.22 -31.35 -7.36
C THR A 167 -10.61 -32.75 -7.34
N SER A 168 -10.97 -33.56 -8.34
CA SER A 168 -10.38 -34.88 -8.55
C SER A 168 -8.90 -34.75 -8.91
N ALA A 169 -8.05 -35.66 -8.41
CA ALA A 169 -6.65 -35.74 -8.82
C ALA A 169 -6.50 -35.96 -10.34
N ALA A 170 -7.51 -36.56 -10.98
CA ALA A 170 -7.57 -36.74 -12.43
C ALA A 170 -7.63 -35.41 -13.19
N ASP A 171 -8.43 -34.45 -12.71
CA ASP A 171 -8.58 -33.13 -13.36
C ASP A 171 -7.28 -32.34 -13.28
N LYS A 172 -6.59 -32.42 -12.13
CA LYS A 172 -5.26 -31.80 -11.95
C LYS A 172 -4.23 -32.39 -12.92
N ASN A 173 -4.26 -33.71 -13.13
CA ASN A 173 -3.36 -34.37 -14.06
C ASN A 173 -3.70 -34.03 -15.52
N MET A 174 -4.98 -33.98 -15.88
CA MET A 174 -5.42 -33.57 -17.21
C MET A 174 -4.92 -32.16 -17.55
N LEU A 175 -5.07 -31.21 -16.63
CA LEU A 175 -4.62 -29.84 -16.84
C LEU A 175 -3.08 -29.75 -16.96
N LYS A 176 -2.34 -30.51 -16.14
CA LYS A 176 -0.88 -30.61 -16.25
C LYS A 176 -0.45 -31.15 -17.62
N HIS A 177 -1.10 -32.19 -18.13
CA HIS A 177 -0.81 -32.73 -19.45
C HIS A 177 -1.12 -31.71 -20.56
N TYR A 178 -2.25 -31.01 -20.43
CA TYR A 178 -2.68 -30.01 -21.40
C TYR A 178 -1.66 -28.85 -21.53
N PHE A 179 -1.16 -28.34 -20.41
CA PHE A 179 -0.18 -27.24 -20.39
C PHE A 179 1.29 -27.69 -20.45
N SER A 180 1.57 -28.97 -20.66
CA SER A 180 2.94 -29.49 -20.75
C SER A 180 3.75 -28.84 -21.88
N GLU A 181 3.11 -28.45 -22.98
CA GLU A 181 3.75 -27.71 -24.08
C GLU A 181 4.18 -26.30 -23.68
N VAL A 182 3.50 -25.66 -22.72
CA VAL A 182 3.85 -24.33 -22.22
C VAL A 182 5.15 -24.40 -21.40
N GLU A 183 5.34 -25.46 -20.60
CA GLU A 183 6.59 -25.69 -19.88
C GLU A 183 7.76 -25.88 -20.85
N LYS A 184 7.56 -26.65 -21.93
CA LYS A 184 8.58 -26.82 -22.98
C LYS A 184 8.96 -25.50 -23.66
N ILE A 185 7.98 -24.65 -23.97
CA ILE A 185 8.25 -23.32 -24.55
C ILE A 185 9.00 -22.42 -23.56
N SER A 186 8.67 -22.47 -22.26
CA SER A 186 9.43 -21.75 -21.24
C SER A 186 10.89 -22.18 -21.21
N ASP A 187 11.15 -23.49 -21.30
CA ASP A 187 12.53 -24.02 -21.36
C ASP A 187 13.26 -23.61 -22.65
N GLU A 188 12.58 -23.63 -23.79
CA GLU A 188 13.14 -23.19 -25.08
C GLU A 188 13.48 -21.69 -25.08
N LEU A 189 12.59 -20.84 -24.54
CA LEU A 189 12.85 -19.42 -24.37
C LEU A 189 14.04 -19.20 -23.43
N GLY A 190 14.09 -19.93 -22.31
CA GLY A 190 15.22 -19.93 -21.38
C GLY A 190 16.53 -20.26 -22.08
N LYS A 191 16.58 -21.33 -22.88
CA LYS A 191 17.78 -21.72 -23.65
C LYS A 191 18.28 -20.60 -24.58
N GLN A 192 17.38 -19.91 -25.28
CA GLN A 192 17.76 -18.78 -26.13
C GLN A 192 18.32 -17.60 -25.31
N LEU A 193 17.73 -17.30 -24.16
CA LEU A 193 18.25 -16.28 -23.25
C LEU A 193 19.64 -16.67 -22.72
N TRP A 194 19.85 -17.92 -22.32
CA TRP A 194 21.15 -18.42 -21.84
C TRP A 194 22.24 -18.29 -22.90
N LEU A 195 21.92 -18.56 -24.17
CA LEU A 195 22.85 -18.37 -25.29
C LEU A 195 23.26 -16.90 -25.45
N ILE A 196 22.30 -15.97 -25.37
CA ILE A 196 22.56 -14.54 -25.47
C ILE A 196 23.43 -14.05 -24.31
N ILE A 197 23.15 -14.49 -23.09
CA ILE A 197 23.91 -14.14 -21.89
C ILE A 197 25.32 -14.70 -21.95
N ARG A 198 25.51 -15.95 -22.40
CA ARG A 198 26.84 -16.54 -22.57
C ARG A 198 27.68 -15.78 -23.59
N LEU A 199 27.05 -15.27 -24.65
CA LEU A 199 27.71 -14.44 -25.67
C LEU A 199 27.79 -12.94 -25.30
N ALA A 200 27.37 -12.55 -24.10
CA ALA A 200 27.20 -11.14 -23.72
C ALA A 200 28.47 -10.31 -23.97
N LEU A 201 29.66 -10.79 -23.60
CA LEU A 201 30.91 -10.05 -23.79
C LEU A 201 31.20 -9.66 -25.25
N ASN A 202 30.74 -10.48 -26.20
CA ASN A 202 30.88 -10.22 -27.64
C ASN A 202 29.71 -9.38 -28.15
N SER A 203 28.49 -9.71 -27.72
CA SER A 203 27.26 -9.04 -28.16
C SER A 203 27.15 -7.60 -27.63
N VAL A 204 27.71 -7.25 -26.46
CA VAL A 204 27.74 -5.85 -25.97
C VAL A 204 28.44 -4.92 -26.97
N ARG A 205 29.48 -5.41 -27.66
CA ARG A 205 30.26 -4.60 -28.61
C ARG A 205 29.59 -4.46 -29.97
N LYS A 206 28.84 -5.48 -30.41
CA LYS A 206 28.23 -5.52 -31.75
C LYS A 206 26.77 -5.07 -31.74
N GLU A 207 25.98 -5.60 -30.82
CA GLU A 207 24.53 -5.41 -30.77
C GLU A 207 24.03 -5.41 -29.30
N PRO A 208 24.17 -4.27 -28.60
CA PRO A 208 23.80 -4.18 -27.18
C PRO A 208 22.28 -4.34 -26.94
N SER A 209 21.45 -4.07 -27.94
CA SER A 209 19.98 -4.18 -27.87
C SER A 209 19.49 -5.59 -27.53
N VAL A 210 20.18 -6.63 -28.02
CA VAL A 210 19.80 -8.03 -27.78
C VAL A 210 20.01 -8.43 -26.32
N ILE A 211 21.10 -7.96 -25.70
CA ILE A 211 21.38 -8.22 -24.28
C ILE A 211 20.41 -7.46 -23.39
N VAL A 212 20.17 -6.18 -23.68
CA VAL A 212 19.18 -5.38 -22.93
C VAL A 212 17.81 -6.03 -23.00
N THR A 213 17.43 -6.57 -24.15
CA THR A 213 16.18 -7.31 -24.32
C THR A 213 16.13 -8.56 -23.44
N ALA A 214 17.19 -9.37 -23.43
CA ALA A 214 17.27 -10.56 -22.58
C ALA A 214 17.19 -10.19 -21.08
N LEU A 215 17.96 -9.20 -20.63
CA LEU A 215 17.98 -8.74 -19.24
C LEU A 215 16.62 -8.16 -18.80
N ARG A 216 15.92 -7.43 -19.68
CA ARG A 216 14.57 -6.93 -19.41
C ARG A 216 13.57 -8.06 -19.16
N ILE A 217 13.68 -9.16 -19.92
CA ILE A 217 12.85 -10.35 -19.71
C ILE A 217 13.15 -10.97 -18.36
N ILE A 218 14.43 -11.16 -18.01
CA ILE A 218 14.85 -11.72 -16.73
C ILE A 218 14.35 -10.87 -15.55
N GLU A 219 14.51 -9.54 -15.62
CA GLU A 219 14.05 -8.64 -14.56
C GLU A 219 12.52 -8.71 -14.39
N ARG A 220 11.78 -8.83 -15.49
CA ARG A 220 10.33 -9.02 -15.46
C ARG A 220 9.94 -10.35 -14.82
N GLU A 221 10.66 -11.44 -15.11
CA GLU A 221 10.43 -12.75 -14.50
C GLU A 221 10.69 -12.76 -13.00
N GLU A 222 11.72 -12.08 -12.52
CA GLU A 222 12.00 -11.93 -11.08
C GLU A 222 10.88 -11.14 -10.37
N LYS A 223 10.32 -10.12 -11.04
CA LYS A 223 9.17 -9.39 -10.51
C LYS A 223 7.93 -10.29 -10.44
N SER A 224 7.73 -11.15 -11.43
CA SER A 224 6.65 -12.15 -11.42
C SER A 224 6.84 -13.17 -10.29
N ASP A 225 8.06 -13.67 -10.07
CA ASP A 225 8.39 -14.57 -8.95
C ASP A 225 8.09 -13.91 -7.59
N ALA A 226 8.46 -12.65 -7.40
CA ALA A 226 8.16 -11.90 -6.18
C ALA A 226 6.65 -11.69 -5.95
N ASN A 227 5.89 -11.46 -7.03
CA ASN A 227 4.44 -11.35 -6.95
C ASN A 227 3.78 -12.69 -6.62
N ALA A 228 4.27 -13.79 -7.20
CA ALA A 228 3.79 -15.14 -6.91
C ALA A 228 4.00 -15.49 -5.43
N LEU A 229 5.17 -15.16 -4.86
CA LEU A 229 5.46 -15.39 -3.45
C LEU A 229 4.52 -14.59 -2.53
N LYS A 230 4.26 -13.31 -2.82
CA LYS A 230 3.29 -12.50 -2.08
C LYS A 230 1.86 -13.06 -2.17
N ARG A 231 1.48 -13.60 -3.33
CA ARG A 231 0.18 -14.25 -3.52
C ARG A 231 0.09 -15.56 -2.74
N TYR A 232 1.20 -16.30 -2.62
CA TYR A 232 1.28 -17.50 -1.80
C TYR A 232 1.03 -17.18 -0.33
N ASP A 233 1.62 -16.12 0.21
CA ASP A 233 1.43 -15.71 1.62
C ASP A 233 -0.04 -15.44 1.97
N SER A 234 -0.87 -15.03 0.99
CA SER A 234 -2.28 -14.72 1.20
C SER A 234 -3.23 -15.85 0.84
N THR A 235 -2.91 -16.65 -0.17
CA THR A 235 -3.83 -17.66 -0.73
C THR A 235 -3.40 -19.11 -0.46
N GLY A 236 -2.15 -19.34 -0.04
CA GLY A 236 -1.56 -20.67 0.15
C GLY A 236 -1.31 -21.44 -1.16
N PHE A 237 -1.63 -20.86 -2.32
CA PHE A 237 -1.45 -21.47 -3.63
C PHE A 237 -0.17 -20.96 -4.31
N MET A 238 0.63 -21.90 -4.83
CA MET A 238 1.85 -21.61 -5.59
C MET A 238 1.73 -22.21 -6.99
N CYS A 239 2.06 -21.40 -7.99
CA CYS A 239 2.02 -21.81 -9.38
C CYS A 239 3.11 -22.86 -9.69
N PRO A 240 2.86 -23.83 -10.58
CA PRO A 240 3.87 -24.80 -11.01
C PRO A 240 5.06 -24.11 -11.68
N GLY A 241 6.27 -24.46 -11.24
CA GLY A 241 7.53 -23.94 -11.81
C GLY A 241 7.97 -22.58 -11.29
N ARG A 242 7.30 -22.00 -10.27
CA ARG A 242 7.69 -20.76 -9.61
C ARG A 242 8.23 -21.05 -8.19
N PRO A 243 9.23 -20.30 -7.69
CA PRO A 243 9.98 -19.25 -8.39
C PRO A 243 10.98 -19.85 -9.41
N LYS A 244 11.19 -19.17 -10.53
CA LYS A 244 12.13 -19.59 -11.58
C LYS A 244 13.57 -19.17 -11.28
N CYS A 245 13.77 -18.08 -10.52
CA CYS A 245 15.10 -17.61 -10.08
C CYS A 245 16.10 -17.36 -11.23
N TRP A 246 15.62 -16.84 -12.36
CA TRP A 246 16.44 -16.65 -13.57
C TRP A 246 17.62 -15.70 -13.34
N ARG A 247 17.52 -14.73 -12.42
CA ARG A 247 18.65 -13.86 -12.06
C ARG A 247 19.84 -14.65 -11.54
N LYS A 248 19.61 -15.63 -10.66
CA LYS A 248 20.69 -16.46 -10.12
C LYS A 248 21.38 -17.22 -11.27
N ARG A 249 20.57 -17.80 -12.16
CA ARG A 249 21.08 -18.55 -13.32
C ARG A 249 21.90 -17.70 -14.27
N VAL A 250 21.54 -16.43 -14.46
CA VAL A 250 22.30 -15.48 -15.29
C VAL A 250 23.69 -15.22 -14.74
N PHE A 251 23.81 -15.01 -13.42
CA PHE A 251 25.12 -14.80 -12.79
C PHE A 251 26.02 -16.03 -12.92
N GLU A 252 25.47 -17.23 -12.73
CA GLU A 252 26.21 -18.49 -12.95
C GLU A 252 26.74 -18.57 -14.40
N ILE A 253 25.89 -18.31 -15.40
CA ILE A 253 26.29 -18.37 -16.83
C ILE A 253 27.35 -17.32 -17.16
N LEU A 254 27.24 -16.10 -16.60
CA LEU A 254 28.24 -15.05 -16.83
C LEU A 254 29.58 -15.43 -16.21
N GLU A 255 29.58 -16.01 -15.02
CA GLU A 255 30.80 -16.48 -14.34
C GLU A 255 31.47 -17.61 -15.14
N GLU A 256 30.69 -18.58 -15.63
CA GLU A 256 31.16 -19.64 -16.53
C GLU A 256 31.77 -19.05 -17.81
N ALA A 257 31.06 -18.13 -18.47
CA ALA A 257 31.51 -17.52 -19.73
C ALA A 257 32.80 -16.69 -19.58
N VAL A 258 32.94 -15.97 -18.45
CA VAL A 258 34.16 -15.21 -18.13
C VAL A 258 35.32 -16.16 -17.84
N SER A 259 35.07 -17.21 -17.07
CA SER A 259 36.09 -18.21 -16.73
C SER A 259 36.61 -18.94 -17.97
N GLU A 260 35.72 -19.35 -18.88
CA GLU A 260 36.07 -19.97 -20.16
C GLU A 260 36.95 -19.04 -21.02
N ARG A 261 36.65 -17.74 -21.05
CA ARG A 261 37.44 -16.77 -21.82
C ARG A 261 38.82 -16.51 -21.23
N ILE A 262 38.93 -16.46 -19.91
CA ILE A 262 40.21 -16.32 -19.22
C ILE A 262 41.09 -17.55 -19.48
N ALA A 263 40.51 -18.75 -19.38
CA ALA A 263 41.22 -20.00 -19.67
C ALA A 263 41.66 -20.07 -21.15
N GLY A 264 40.81 -19.65 -22.09
CA GLY A 264 41.17 -19.58 -23.51
C GLY A 264 42.34 -18.63 -23.81
N ASN A 265 42.32 -17.43 -23.23
CA ASN A 265 43.39 -16.46 -23.41
C ASN A 265 44.74 -16.92 -22.81
N GLN A 266 44.73 -17.72 -21.73
CA GLN A 266 45.97 -18.25 -21.13
C GLN A 266 46.62 -19.36 -21.98
N ILE A 267 45.85 -20.02 -22.85
CA ILE A 267 46.36 -21.06 -23.75
C ILE A 267 47.01 -20.43 -24.99
N ASP A 268 46.50 -19.29 -25.47
CA ASP A 268 47.08 -18.54 -26.61
C ASP A 268 48.41 -17.83 -26.29
N GLU A 269 48.77 -17.66 -25.01
CA GLU A 269 50.04 -17.04 -24.56
C GLU A 269 51.19 -18.04 -24.33
N ARG A 270 51.00 -19.34 -24.58
CA ARG A 270 52.03 -20.40 -24.48
C ARG A 270 52.48 -20.91 -25.84
#